data_AF-A0A3B9GTS2-F1
#
_entry.id   AF-A0A3B9GTS2-F1
#
_cell.length_a   1.000
_cell.length_b   1.000
_cell.length_c   1.000
_cell.angle_alpha   90.00
_cell.angle_beta   90.00
_cell.angle_gamma   90.00
#
_symmetry.space_group_name_H-M   'P 1'
#
loop_
_entity.id
_entity.type
_entity.pdbx_description
1 polymer ?
#
loop_
_entity_poly.entity_id
_entity_poly.type
_entity_poly.pdbx_seq_one_letter_code
_entity_poly.pdbx_strand_id
1 'polypeptide(L)'
;MPDNLNVCLIAARGRNNVIGNEGDLPWRLKDDLSFFKKVTMGCPILMGRKTWESLPFRPLKGRENIVMTRDWTYSAPGARVYSSFPAAINAARAVAAREGAGC
;
A
#
# COMPACT_ATOMS: atom_id res chain seq x y z
N MET A 1 12.18 -14.53 12.84
CA MET A 1 11.05 -13.58 12.73
C MET A 1 9.78 -14.40 12.84
N PRO A 2 8.69 -13.91 13.42
CA PRO A 2 7.47 -14.72 13.48
C PRO A 2 7.03 -15.00 12.04
N ASP A 3 7.03 -16.27 11.64
CA ASP A 3 6.66 -16.74 10.30
C ASP A 3 5.14 -16.63 10.04
N ASN A 4 4.38 -16.02 10.95
CA ASN A 4 2.92 -15.95 10.94
C ASN A 4 2.32 -14.62 10.43
N LEU A 5 3.15 -13.69 9.95
CA LEU A 5 2.65 -12.42 9.39
C LEU A 5 2.05 -12.66 8.00
N ASN A 6 0.71 -12.64 7.95
CA ASN A 6 -0.07 -12.81 6.74
C ASN A 6 0.02 -11.57 5.84
N VAL A 7 0.05 -11.81 4.53
CA VAL A 7 -0.04 -10.74 3.53
C VAL A 7 -1.48 -10.65 3.06
N CYS A 8 -2.09 -9.48 3.24
CA CYS A 8 -3.46 -9.21 2.81
C CYS A 8 -3.47 -8.35 1.55
N LEU A 9 -4.35 -8.68 0.60
CA LEU A 9 -4.65 -7.85 -0.56
C LEU A 9 -5.97 -7.13 -0.30
N ILE A 10 -5.98 -5.82 -0.53
CA ILE A 10 -7.18 -4.98 -0.44
C ILE A 10 -7.38 -4.24 -1.75
N ALA A 11 -8.58 -4.32 -2.30
CA ALA A 11 -8.95 -3.64 -3.53
C ALA A 11 -10.46 -3.35 -3.56
N ALA A 12 -10.84 -2.18 -4.06
CA ALA A 12 -12.19 -1.90 -4.49
C ALA A 12 -12.34 -2.35 -5.96
N ARG A 13 -13.39 -3.11 -6.25
CA ARG A 13 -13.57 -3.80 -7.53
C ARG A 13 -15.00 -3.62 -8.03
N GLY A 14 -15.16 -3.15 -9.27
CA GLY A 14 -16.45 -3.12 -9.94
C GLY A 14 -16.94 -4.53 -10.30
N ARG A 15 -18.25 -4.69 -10.57
CA ARG A 15 -18.84 -6.00 -10.92
C ARG A 15 -18.22 -6.63 -12.17
N ASN A 16 -17.64 -5.81 -13.05
CA ASN A 16 -16.90 -6.21 -14.25
C ASN A 16 -15.39 -6.40 -14.00
N ASN A 17 -14.97 -6.51 -12.74
CA ASN A 17 -13.58 -6.73 -12.31
C ASN A 17 -12.64 -5.54 -12.50
N VAL A 18 -13.16 -4.36 -12.84
CA VAL A 18 -12.36 -3.13 -12.94
C VAL A 18 -11.89 -2.69 -11.55
N ILE A 19 -10.63 -2.28 -11.45
CA ILE A 19 -10.03 -1.73 -10.22
C ILE A 19 -9.45 -0.31 -10.43
N GLY A 20 -9.50 0.18 -11.67
CA GLY A 20 -8.96 1.47 -12.06
C GLY A 20 -9.24 1.75 -13.54
N ASN A 21 -9.33 3.02 -13.91
CA ASN A 21 -9.43 3.50 -15.28
C ASN A 21 -8.49 4.70 -15.44
N GLU A 22 -7.63 4.68 -16.46
CA GLU A 22 -6.66 5.76 -16.76
C GLU A 22 -5.79 6.20 -15.55
N GLY A 23 -5.51 5.28 -14.63
CA GLY A 23 -4.68 5.53 -13.44
C GLY A 23 -5.45 6.07 -12.23
N ASP A 24 -6.76 6.30 -12.33
CA ASP A 24 -7.62 6.69 -11.23
C ASP A 24 -8.68 5.61 -10.93
N LEU A 25 -9.38 5.73 -9.82
CA LEU A 25 -10.59 4.96 -9.55
C LEU A 25 -11.72 5.49 -10.44
N PRO A 26 -12.50 4.63 -11.11
CA PRO A 26 -13.60 5.06 -11.97
C PRO A 26 -14.81 5.56 -11.15
N TRP A 27 -14.70 5.63 -9.83
CA TRP A 27 -15.71 6.14 -8.90
C TRP A 27 -15.07 7.04 -7.84
N ARG A 28 -15.88 7.94 -7.29
CA ARG A 28 -15.52 8.76 -6.12
C ARG A 28 -16.45 8.43 -4.96
N LEU A 29 -16.09 7.40 -4.20
CA LEU A 29 -16.85 6.93 -3.04
C LEU A 29 -16.08 7.27 -1.77
N LYS A 30 -16.59 8.21 -0.97
CA LYS A 30 -15.95 8.62 0.29
C LYS A 30 -15.86 7.46 1.29
N ASP A 31 -16.88 6.61 1.29
CA ASP A 31 -16.95 5.46 2.20
C ASP A 31 -15.88 4.41 1.88
N ASP A 32 -15.52 4.24 0.61
CA ASP A 32 -14.49 3.32 0.16
C ASP A 32 -13.09 3.72 0.69
N LEU A 33 -12.72 4.99 0.52
CA LEU A 33 -11.47 5.52 1.07
C LEU A 33 -11.44 5.52 2.60
N SER A 34 -12.60 5.74 3.23
CA SER A 34 -12.73 5.73 4.69
C SER A 34 -12.59 4.32 5.24
N PHE A 35 -13.19 3.32 4.57
CA PHE A 35 -13.01 1.90 4.86
C PHE A 35 -11.55 1.49 4.67
N PHE A 36 -10.94 1.81 3.52
CA PHE A 36 -9.53 1.55 3.23
C PHE A 36 -8.64 2.12 4.34
N LYS A 37 -8.83 3.39 4.74
CA LYS A 37 -8.08 4.00 5.84
C LYS A 37 -8.28 3.24 7.15
N LYS A 38 -9.50 2.86 7.50
CA LYS A 38 -9.82 2.16 8.75
C LYS A 38 -9.12 0.80 8.84
N VAL A 39 -9.20 0.00 7.78
CA VAL A 39 -8.69 -1.38 7.79
C VAL A 39 -7.17 -1.47 7.56
N THR A 40 -6.56 -0.42 7.03
CA THR A 40 -5.11 -0.37 6.80
C THR A 40 -4.33 0.36 7.89
N MET A 41 -5.01 1.00 8.85
CA MET A 41 -4.36 1.84 9.86
C MET A 41 -3.39 1.02 10.73
N GLY A 42 -2.18 1.55 10.93
CA GLY A 42 -1.14 0.86 11.72
C GLY A 42 -0.47 -0.31 10.99
N CYS A 43 -0.89 -0.65 9.77
CA CYS A 43 -0.25 -1.68 8.97
C CYS A 43 0.70 -1.05 7.95
N PRO A 44 1.82 -1.70 7.61
CA PRO A 44 2.63 -1.31 6.46
C PRO A 44 1.84 -1.52 5.16
N ILE A 45 1.90 -0.54 4.26
CA ILE A 45 1.20 -0.56 2.97
C ILE A 45 2.20 -0.65 1.84
N LEU A 46 2.15 -1.78 1.15
CA LEU A 46 2.89 -2.03 -0.08
C LEU A 46 2.02 -1.67 -1.29
N MET A 47 2.52 -0.81 -2.17
CA MET A 47 1.84 -0.44 -3.40
C MET A 47 2.82 -0.28 -4.56
N GLY A 48 2.31 -0.28 -5.79
CA GLY A 48 3.11 0.04 -6.97
C GLY A 48 3.33 1.54 -7.16
N ARG A 49 4.37 1.91 -7.91
CA ARG A 49 4.68 3.31 -8.28
C ARG A 49 3.48 4.08 -8.82
N LYS A 50 2.73 3.50 -9.76
CA LYS A 50 1.57 4.16 -10.38
C LYS A 50 0.45 4.42 -9.37
N THR A 51 0.22 3.49 -8.44
CA THR A 51 -0.75 3.67 -7.35
C THR A 51 -0.32 4.78 -6.42
N TRP A 52 0.97 4.81 -6.06
CA TRP A 52 1.52 5.92 -5.29
C TRP A 52 1.28 7.25 -5.99
N GLU A 53 1.64 7.36 -7.28
CA GLU A 53 1.46 8.55 -8.13
C GLU A 53 0.00 8.99 -8.31
N SER A 54 -0.96 8.08 -8.21
CA SER A 54 -2.40 8.42 -8.28
C SER A 54 -3.03 8.81 -6.95
N LEU A 55 -2.37 8.60 -5.81
CA LEU A 55 -2.93 8.97 -4.51
C LEU A 55 -3.21 10.48 -4.43
N PRO A 56 -4.41 10.88 -3.94
CA PRO A 56 -4.75 12.30 -3.78
C PRO A 56 -3.90 12.98 -2.70
N PHE A 57 -3.46 12.21 -1.69
CA PHE A 57 -2.58 12.67 -0.63
C PHE A 57 -1.52 11.61 -0.37
N ARG A 58 -0.25 12.03 -0.38
CA ARG A 58 0.91 11.22 -0.07
C ARG A 58 1.74 11.91 1.02
N PRO A 59 2.35 11.17 1.98
CA PRO A 59 2.14 9.75 2.27
C PRO A 59 0.77 9.47 2.94
N LEU A 60 0.36 8.21 2.96
CA LEU A 60 -0.78 7.77 3.75
C LEU A 60 -0.45 7.85 5.24
N LYS A 61 -0.91 8.90 5.93
CA LYS A 61 -0.62 9.13 7.37
C LYS A 61 -0.98 7.92 8.24
N GLY A 62 -0.17 7.69 9.28
CA GLY A 62 -0.35 6.63 10.28
C GLY A 62 0.00 5.21 9.78
N ARG A 63 0.67 5.11 8.63
CA ARG A 63 1.06 3.86 7.98
C ARG A 63 2.46 3.99 7.41
N GLU A 64 3.24 2.92 7.50
CA GLU A 64 4.48 2.83 6.74
C GLU A 64 4.13 2.66 5.26
N ASN A 65 4.60 3.58 4.40
CA ASN A 65 4.33 3.53 2.97
C ASN A 65 5.53 2.89 2.26
N ILE A 66 5.28 1.83 1.49
CA ILE A 66 6.28 1.10 0.73
C ILE A 66 5.88 1.09 -0.74
N VAL A 67 6.74 1.63 -1.59
CA VAL A 67 6.51 1.77 -3.03
C VAL A 67 7.42 0.81 -3.79
N MET A 68 6.83 0.04 -4.69
CA MET A 68 7.57 -0.82 -5.60
C MET A 68 7.69 -0.23 -7.00
N THR A 69 8.91 -0.22 -7.52
CA THR A 69 9.21 0.21 -8.88
C THR A 69 10.46 -0.48 -9.42
N ARG A 70 10.52 -0.71 -10.74
CA ARG A 70 11.74 -1.20 -11.40
C ARG A 70 12.73 -0.08 -11.73
N ASP A 71 12.32 1.17 -11.56
CA ASP A 71 13.15 2.35 -11.76
C ASP A 71 14.04 2.60 -10.53
N TRP A 72 15.33 2.37 -10.69
CA TRP A 72 16.32 2.52 -9.61
C TRP A 72 16.62 3.98 -9.25
N THR A 73 16.20 4.93 -10.07
CA THR A 73 16.36 6.37 -9.81
C THR A 73 15.15 7.00 -9.13
N TYR A 74 14.07 6.22 -8.98
CA TYR A 74 12.82 6.72 -8.44
C TYR A 74 12.92 7.05 -6.95
N SER A 75 12.41 8.21 -6.57
CA SER A 75 12.28 8.63 -5.19
C SER A 75 10.82 8.92 -4.85
N ALA A 76 10.38 8.42 -3.70
CA ALA A 76 9.05 8.67 -3.15
C ALA A 76 9.20 9.31 -1.76
N PRO A 77 9.17 10.65 -1.64
CA PRO A 77 9.30 11.32 -0.35
C PRO A 77 8.26 10.81 0.66
N GLY A 78 8.73 10.39 1.85
CA GLY A 78 7.87 9.84 2.89
C GLY A 78 7.46 8.37 2.70
N ALA A 79 8.05 7.67 1.73
CA ALA A 79 7.89 6.24 1.54
C ALA A 79 9.24 5.55 1.31
N ARG A 80 9.32 4.24 1.59
CA ARG A 80 10.47 3.41 1.22
C ARG A 80 10.28 2.84 -0.17
N VAL A 81 11.31 2.90 -1.01
CA VAL A 81 11.27 2.39 -2.38
C VAL A 81 12.02 1.07 -2.47
N TYR A 82 11.42 0.07 -3.09
CA TYR A 82 12.05 -1.23 -3.34
C TYR A 82 11.86 -1.66 -4.79
N SER A 83 12.89 -2.32 -5.34
CA SER A 83 12.87 -2.86 -6.70
C SER A 83 12.52 -4.34 -6.80
N SER A 84 12.39 -5.03 -5.65
CA SER A 84 12.05 -6.45 -5.60
C SER A 84 10.95 -6.72 -4.59
N PHE A 85 10.05 -7.64 -4.94
CA PHE A 85 8.94 -8.06 -4.08
C PHE A 85 9.44 -8.70 -2.76
N PRO A 86 10.43 -9.63 -2.77
CA PRO A 86 10.92 -10.22 -1.54
C PRO A 86 11.49 -9.19 -0.55
N ALA A 87 12.27 -8.21 -1.05
CA ALA A 87 12.82 -7.17 -0.20
C ALA A 87 11.72 -6.28 0.40
N ALA A 88 10.72 -5.91 -0.41
CA ALA A 88 9.62 -5.07 0.04
C ALA A 88 8.75 -5.77 1.10
N ILE A 89 8.44 -7.06 0.91
CA ILE A 89 7.70 -7.87 1.88
C ILE A 89 8.49 -8.08 3.17
N ASN A 90 9.78 -8.36 3.09
CA ASN A 90 10.61 -8.51 4.29
C ASN A 90 10.69 -7.20 5.08
N ALA A 91 10.79 -6.06 4.40
CA ALA A 91 10.72 -4.75 5.04
C ALA A 91 9.36 -4.52 5.71
N ALA A 92 8.25 -4.83 5.02
CA ALA A 92 6.91 -4.72 5.57
C ALA A 92 6.75 -5.59 6.83
N ARG A 93 7.18 -6.85 6.79
CA ARG A 93 7.15 -7.77 7.93
C ARG A 93 7.97 -7.27 9.11
N ALA A 94 9.16 -6.72 8.85
CA ALA A 94 10.00 -6.14 9.89
C ALA A 94 9.34 -4.93 10.57
N VAL A 95 8.62 -4.09 9.80
CA VAL A 95 7.84 -2.98 10.36
C VAL A 95 6.66 -3.50 11.18
N ALA A 96 5.86 -4.41 10.61
CA ALA A 96 4.69 -4.98 11.30
C ALA A 96 5.08 -5.65 12.63
N ALA A 97 6.18 -6.42 12.64
CA ALA A 97 6.69 -7.06 13.85
C ALA A 97 7.12 -6.06 14.93
N ARG A 98 7.67 -4.90 14.53
CA ARG A 98 8.15 -3.87 15.47
C ARG A 98 7.00 -3.06 16.06
N GLU A 99 5.96 -2.81 15.28
CA GLU A 99 4.80 -2.02 15.70
C GLU A 99 3.74 -2.85 16.43
N GLY A 100 3.99 -4.14 16.64
CA GLY A 100 3.06 -5.04 17.34
C GLY A 100 1.74 -5.19 16.59
N ALA A 101 1.81 -5.19 15.25
CA ALA A 101 0.64 -5.15 14.38
C ALA A 101 -0.37 -6.24 14.79
N GLY A 102 -1.51 -5.79 15.34
CA GLY A 102 -2.74 -6.57 15.51
C GLY A 102 -3.62 -6.53 14.26
N CYS A 103 -3.01 -6.21 13.12
CA CYS A 103 -3.55 -6.47 11.80
C CYS A 103 -2.74 -7.63 11.16
#